data_AF-A0A533YFL7-F1
#
_entry.id   AF-A0A533YFL7-F1
#
_cell.length_a   1.000
_cell.length_b   1.000
_cell.length_c   1.000
_cell.angle_alpha   90.00
_cell.angle_beta   90.00
_cell.angle_gamma   90.00
#
_symmetry.space_group_name_H-M   'P 1'
#
loop_
_entity.id
_entity.type
_entity.pdbx_description
1 polymer ?
#
loop_
_entity_poly.entity_id
_entity_poly.type
_entity_poly.pdbx_seq_one_letter_code
_entity_poly.pdbx_strand_id
1 'polypeptide(L)'
;FRRLAAVVAGMEGGVYLNLGSAVILPEVFLKTVTLGRNLGHALNDITTVNMDFLPHYRPTTNVVKRPTQKGGHGYTLIGHHEIMVPLLAAAVLEELAGR
;
A
#
# COMPACT_ATOMS: atom_id res chain seq x y z
N PHE A 1 14.11 0.26 -8.45
CA PHE A 1 13.30 -0.90 -8.89
C PHE A 1 13.66 -2.19 -8.17
N ARG A 2 14.85 -2.80 -8.39
CA ARG A 2 15.22 -4.12 -7.80
C ARG A 2 15.03 -4.21 -6.27
N ARG A 3 15.45 -3.19 -5.51
CA ARG A 3 15.26 -3.16 -4.05
C ARG A 3 13.79 -3.19 -3.64
N LEU A 4 12.96 -2.38 -4.28
CA LEU A 4 11.52 -2.37 -4.02
C LEU A 4 10.89 -3.72 -4.38
N ALA A 5 11.29 -4.33 -5.51
CA ALA A 5 10.80 -5.65 -5.89
C ALA A 5 11.16 -6.72 -4.86
N ALA A 6 12.38 -6.69 -4.32
CA ALA A 6 12.82 -7.61 -3.27
C ALA A 6 12.02 -7.43 -1.96
N VAL A 7 11.75 -6.18 -1.56
CA VAL A 7 10.91 -5.89 -0.38
C VAL A 7 9.48 -6.35 -0.60
N VAL A 8 8.88 -6.00 -1.75
CA VAL A 8 7.50 -6.36 -2.09
C VAL A 8 7.31 -7.87 -2.21
N ALA A 9 8.33 -8.62 -2.65
CA ALA A 9 8.28 -10.08 -2.73
C ALA A 9 8.14 -10.78 -1.36
N GLY A 10 8.53 -10.11 -0.27
CA GLY A 10 8.38 -10.60 1.11
C GLY A 10 7.22 -9.98 1.89
N MET A 11 6.26 -9.37 1.20
CA MET A 11 5.20 -8.55 1.81
C MET A 11 3.90 -9.32 2.11
N GLU A 12 3.88 -10.66 2.06
CA GLU A 12 2.69 -11.42 2.44
C GLU A 12 2.31 -11.14 3.91
N GLY A 13 1.04 -10.83 4.17
CA GLY A 13 0.57 -10.35 5.48
C GLY A 13 1.05 -8.93 5.84
N GLY A 14 1.71 -8.24 4.92
CA GLY A 14 2.29 -6.92 5.11
C GLY A 14 1.39 -5.78 4.64
N VAL A 15 1.87 -4.55 4.87
CA VAL A 15 1.17 -3.31 4.54
C VAL A 15 1.98 -2.46 3.57
N TYR A 16 1.34 -1.99 2.50
CA TYR A 16 1.87 -0.95 1.62
C TYR A 16 1.07 0.34 1.78
N LEU A 17 1.75 1.45 2.08
CA LEU A 17 1.14 2.77 2.24
C LEU A 17 1.66 3.72 1.15
N ASN A 18 0.79 4.13 0.24
CA ASN A 18 1.08 5.17 -0.75
C ASN A 18 0.84 6.55 -0.14
N LEU A 19 1.90 7.34 0.02
CA LEU A 19 1.86 8.70 0.55
C LEU A 19 2.27 9.70 -0.53
N GLY A 20 1.31 10.48 -1.03
CA GLY A 20 1.60 11.67 -1.84
C GLY A 20 2.17 11.38 -3.24
N SER A 21 1.89 10.21 -3.81
CA SER A 21 2.30 9.87 -5.18
C SER A 21 1.12 9.45 -6.05
N ALA A 22 0.77 10.31 -7.00
CA ALA A 22 -0.34 10.05 -7.92
C ALA A 22 0.04 9.14 -9.11
N VAL A 23 1.34 8.98 -9.42
CA VAL A 23 1.78 8.31 -10.65
C VAL A 23 2.94 7.33 -10.43
N ILE A 24 4.11 7.79 -10.02
CA ILE A 24 5.33 6.95 -10.01
C ILE A 24 5.20 5.76 -9.07
N LEU A 25 4.82 5.98 -7.81
CA LEU A 25 4.69 4.87 -6.85
C LEU A 25 3.55 3.91 -7.24
N PRO A 26 2.32 4.35 -7.58
CA PRO A 26 1.28 3.44 -8.06
C PRO A 26 1.72 2.56 -9.24
N GLU A 27 2.41 3.15 -10.22
CA GLU A 27 2.86 2.45 -11.42
C GLU A 27 4.00 1.47 -11.15
N VAL A 28 4.94 1.83 -10.28
CA VAL A 28 6.09 0.98 -9.96
C VAL A 28 5.69 -0.12 -8.99
N PHE A 29 4.87 0.18 -7.98
CA PHE A 29 4.37 -0.77 -7.00
C PHE A 29 3.60 -1.91 -7.67
N LEU A 30 2.64 -1.60 -8.55
CA LEU A 30 1.89 -2.62 -9.28
C LEU A 30 2.82 -3.53 -10.10
N LYS A 31 3.87 -2.99 -10.73
CA LYS A 31 4.86 -3.78 -11.47
C LYS A 31 5.66 -4.70 -10.54
N THR A 32 6.02 -4.24 -9.34
CA THR A 32 6.72 -5.07 -8.36
C THR A 32 5.86 -6.19 -7.79
N VAL A 33 4.57 -5.95 -7.52
CA VAL A 33 3.62 -6.97 -7.08
C VAL A 33 3.44 -8.04 -8.17
N THR A 34 3.24 -7.60 -9.42
CA THR A 34 3.14 -8.51 -10.57
C THR A 34 4.40 -9.36 -10.72
N LEU A 35 5.59 -8.74 -10.61
CA LEU A 35 6.85 -9.46 -10.68
C LEU A 35 6.99 -10.51 -9.56
N GLY A 36 6.70 -10.14 -8.31
CA GLY A 36 6.75 -11.07 -7.17
C GLY A 36 5.83 -12.28 -7.37
N ARG A 37 4.59 -12.05 -7.80
CA ARG A 37 3.63 -13.11 -8.11
C ARG A 37 4.11 -14.03 -9.25
N ASN A 38 4.68 -13.45 -10.31
CA ASN A 38 5.20 -14.21 -11.44
C ASN A 38 6.41 -15.07 -11.06
N LEU A 39 7.17 -14.67 -10.04
CA LEU A 39 8.29 -15.43 -9.48
C LEU A 39 7.85 -16.46 -8.41
N GLY A 40 6.55 -16.61 -8.16
CA GLY A 40 6.00 -17.61 -7.24
C GLY A 40 5.87 -17.16 -5.78
N HIS A 41 6.09 -15.88 -5.47
CA HIS A 41 5.85 -15.37 -4.12
C HIS A 41 4.34 -15.30 -3.84
N ALA A 42 3.94 -15.79 -2.66
CA ALA A 42 2.61 -15.55 -2.13
C ALA A 42 2.48 -14.05 -1.86
N LEU A 43 1.63 -13.39 -2.64
CA LEU A 43 1.23 -11.98 -2.51
C LEU A 43 -0.28 -11.92 -2.67
N ASN A 44 -0.99 -12.71 -1.87
CA ASN A 44 -2.44 -12.86 -1.97
C ASN A 44 -3.13 -12.11 -0.83
N ASP A 45 -2.57 -12.13 0.38
CA ASP A 45 -3.08 -11.39 1.52
C ASP A 45 -2.17 -10.21 1.85
N ILE A 46 -2.42 -9.08 1.18
CA ILE A 46 -1.69 -7.84 1.41
C ILE A 46 -2.66 -6.71 1.71
N THR A 47 -2.28 -5.84 2.64
CA THR A 47 -3.03 -4.61 2.92
C THR A 47 -2.40 -3.45 2.15
N THR A 48 -3.20 -2.76 1.35
CA THR A 48 -2.75 -1.57 0.62
C THR A 48 -3.58 -0.36 1.00
N VAL A 49 -2.90 0.77 1.19
CA VAL A 49 -3.54 2.02 1.60
C VAL A 49 -3.10 3.11 0.65
N ASN A 50 -4.06 3.81 0.04
CA ASN A 50 -3.80 5.08 -0.60
C ASN A 50 -4.13 6.23 0.35
N MET A 51 -3.15 7.06 0.68
CA MET A 51 -3.37 8.27 1.47
C MET A 51 -2.94 9.48 0.64
N ASP A 52 -3.92 10.17 0.07
CA ASP A 52 -3.74 11.36 -0.75
C ASP A 52 -4.71 12.45 -0.35
N PHE A 53 -4.41 13.69 -0.73
CA PHE A 53 -5.25 14.83 -0.41
C PHE A 53 -6.56 14.84 -1.21
N LEU A 54 -6.54 14.25 -2.41
CA LEU A 54 -7.67 14.17 -3.32
C LEU A 54 -7.79 12.75 -3.89
N PRO A 55 -9.01 12.33 -4.29
CA PRO A 55 -9.19 11.06 -4.96
C PRO A 55 -8.55 11.08 -6.36
N HIS A 56 -7.71 10.08 -6.64
CA HIS A 56 -7.05 9.91 -7.92
C HIS A 56 -7.32 8.51 -8.48
N TYR A 57 -7.63 8.43 -9.78
CA TYR A 57 -7.99 7.15 -10.39
C TYR A 57 -6.82 6.14 -10.41
N ARG A 58 -5.57 6.60 -10.62
CA ARG A 58 -4.40 5.71 -10.71
C ARG A 58 -4.08 5.08 -9.36
N PRO A 59 -3.93 5.81 -8.24
CA PRO A 59 -3.72 5.17 -6.94
C PRO A 59 -4.90 4.29 -6.55
N THR A 60 -6.15 4.73 -6.79
CA THR A 60 -7.33 3.89 -6.56
C THR A 60 -7.25 2.56 -7.32
N THR A 61 -6.77 2.56 -8.56
CA THR A 61 -6.71 1.35 -9.37
C THR A 61 -5.48 0.50 -9.07
N ASN A 62 -4.30 1.12 -9.06
CA ASN A 62 -3.00 0.44 -9.04
C ASN A 62 -2.46 0.18 -7.63
N VAL A 63 -2.98 0.86 -6.61
CA VAL A 63 -2.64 0.61 -5.19
C VAL A 63 -3.78 -0.13 -4.51
N VAL A 64 -5.01 0.39 -4.61
CA VAL A 64 -6.12 -0.09 -3.77
C VAL A 64 -6.82 -1.31 -4.36
N LYS A 65 -7.15 -1.29 -5.66
CA LYS A 65 -7.96 -2.36 -6.29
C LYS A 65 -7.14 -3.53 -6.82
N ARG A 66 -6.26 -3.30 -7.81
CA ARG A 66 -5.55 -4.40 -8.52
C ARG A 66 -4.66 -5.26 -7.63
N PRO A 67 -3.91 -4.70 -6.67
CA PRO A 67 -3.07 -5.50 -5.78
C PRO A 67 -3.89 -6.41 -4.86
N THR A 68 -5.13 -6.09 -4.52
CA THR A 68 -5.95 -6.84 -3.54
C THR A 68 -7.03 -7.71 -4.20
N GLN A 69 -7.02 -7.85 -5.54
CA GLN A 69 -8.01 -8.67 -6.26
C GLN A 69 -7.93 -10.17 -5.93
N LYS A 70 -6.78 -10.66 -5.49
CA LYS A 70 -6.56 -12.07 -5.15
C LYS A 70 -6.74 -12.36 -3.64
N GLY A 71 -7.12 -11.35 -2.86
CA GLY A 71 -7.20 -11.39 -1.40
C GLY A 71 -6.66 -10.09 -0.77
N GLY A 72 -6.72 -10.01 0.55
CA GLY A 72 -6.28 -8.84 1.32
C GLY A 72 -7.23 -7.65 1.27
N HIS A 73 -6.73 -6.49 1.67
CA HIS A 73 -7.56 -5.31 1.96
C HIS A 73 -7.02 -4.04 1.33
N GLY A 74 -7.86 -3.33 0.57
CA GLY A 74 -7.52 -2.05 -0.04
C GLY A 74 -8.28 -0.91 0.64
N TYR A 75 -7.57 0.08 1.16
CA TYR A 75 -8.13 1.25 1.82
C TYR A 75 -7.76 2.55 1.09
N THR A 76 -8.63 3.54 1.19
CA THR A 76 -8.37 4.91 0.75
C THR A 76 -8.63 5.86 1.91
N LEU A 77 -7.64 6.67 2.25
CA LEU A 77 -7.70 7.70 3.27
C LEU A 77 -7.50 9.05 2.58
N ILE A 78 -8.45 9.96 2.73
CA ILE A 78 -8.41 11.28 2.09
C ILE A 78 -8.29 12.35 3.17
N GLY A 79 -7.25 13.17 3.09
CA GLY A 79 -7.00 14.25 4.04
C GLY A 79 -5.59 14.81 3.96
N HIS A 80 -5.35 15.95 4.60
CA HIS A 80 -4.04 16.61 4.60
C HIS A 80 -3.01 15.69 5.26
N HIS A 81 -1.89 15.41 4.58
CA HIS A 81 -0.84 14.53 5.12
C HIS A 81 -0.29 15.00 6.46
N GLU A 82 -0.23 16.31 6.68
CA GLU A 82 0.19 16.94 7.93
C GLU A 82 -0.68 16.55 9.13
N ILE A 83 -1.94 16.18 8.88
CA ILE A 83 -2.88 15.72 9.90
C ILE A 83 -2.93 14.18 9.89
N MET A 84 -3.09 13.59 8.71
CA MET A 84 -3.34 12.16 8.55
C MET A 84 -2.15 11.29 8.95
N VAL A 85 -0.91 11.71 8.65
CA VAL A 85 0.28 10.92 8.97
C VAL A 85 0.53 10.88 10.48
N PRO A 86 0.53 12.01 11.21
CA PRO A 86 0.64 11.96 12.66
C PRO A 86 -0.51 11.20 13.34
N LEU A 87 -1.75 11.35 12.85
CA LEU A 87 -2.89 10.61 13.40
C LEU A 87 -2.75 9.09 13.20
N LEU A 88 -2.33 8.65 12.01
CA LEU A 88 -2.10 7.23 11.76
C LEU A 88 -0.97 6.69 12.64
N ALA A 89 0.13 7.44 12.79
CA ALA A 89 1.23 7.06 13.66
C ALA A 89 0.78 6.97 15.12
N ALA A 90 0.02 7.94 15.62
CA ALA A 90 -0.52 7.95 16.97
C ALA A 90 -1.45 6.75 17.22
N ALA A 91 -2.38 6.48 16.29
CA ALA A 91 -3.31 5.36 16.39
C ALA A 91 -2.58 4.00 16.42
N VAL A 92 -1.54 3.83 15.61
CA VAL A 92 -0.72 2.62 15.62
C VAL A 92 0.05 2.49 16.93
N LEU A 93 0.63 3.58 17.45
CA LEU A 93 1.34 3.57 18.73
C LEU A 93 0.40 3.24 19.90
N GLU A 94 -0.81 3.79 19.90
CA GLU A 94 -1.84 3.51 20.92
C GLU A 94 -2.26 2.05 20.89
N GLU A 95 -2.56 1.48 19.72
CA GLU A 95 -2.90 0.05 19.58
C GLU A 95 -1.77 -0.87 20.01
N LEU A 96 -0.51 -0.49 19.76
CA LEU A 96 0.66 -1.27 20.19
C LEU A 96 0.93 -1.16 21.69
N ALA A 97 0.57 -0.04 22.33
CA ALA A 97 0.74 0.19 23.76
C ALA A 97 -0.42 -0.36 24.62
N GLY A 98 -1.61 -0.52 24.02
CA GLY A 98 -2.81 -1.09 24.65
C GLY A 98 -2.86 -2.62 24.66
N ARG A 99 -1.82 -3.29 24.14
CA ARG A 99 -1.56 -4.73 24.26
C ARG A 99 -0.52 -5.00 25.34
#